data_AF-A0A821XS50-F1
#
_entry.id   AF-A0A821XS50-F1
#
_cell.length_a   1.000
_cell.length_b   1.000
_cell.length_c   1.000
_cell.angle_alpha   90.00
_cell.angle_beta   90.00
_cell.angle_gamma   90.00
#
_symmetry.space_group_name_H-M   'P 1'
#
loop_
_entity.id
_entity.type
_entity.pdbx_description
1 polymer ?
#
loop_
_entity_poly.entity_id
_entity_poly.type
_entity_poly.pdbx_seq_one_letter_code
_entity_poly.pdbx_strand_id
1 'polypeptide(L)' 'MPGFDMQAVLNEDKIESQMKDIPFRFGFGYDVNIGLTNAGTWKTLSDGKKVWRLEIVSTG' A
#
# COMPACT_ATOMS: atom_id res chain seq x y z
N MET A 1 -1.07 -7.16 -3.02
CA MET A 1 -1.70 -6.44 -1.89
C MET A 1 -3.04 -7.09 -1.57
N PRO A 2 -3.55 -6.99 -0.33
CA PRO A 2 -4.93 -7.42 -0.07
C PRO A 2 -5.91 -6.64 -0.96
N GLY A 3 -7.04 -7.26 -1.30
CA GLY A 3 -8.06 -6.63 -2.14
C GLY A 3 -8.57 -5.33 -1.53
N PHE A 4 -8.97 -4.38 -2.38
CA PHE A 4 -9.57 -3.12 -1.96
C PHE A 4 -11.09 -3.25 -1.98
N ASP A 5 -11.75 -3.19 -0.82
CA ASP A 5 -13.22 -3.15 -0.76
C ASP A 5 -13.70 -1.69 -0.74
N MET A 6 -14.00 -1.18 -1.94
CA MET A 6 -14.53 0.16 -2.11
C MET A 6 -15.87 0.37 -1.39
N GLN A 7 -16.73 -0.65 -1.31
CA GLN A 7 -18.03 -0.50 -0.65
C GLN A 7 -17.89 -0.38 0.86
N ALA A 8 -16.97 -1.13 1.46
CA ALA A 8 -16.66 -1.00 2.88
C ALA A 8 -16.20 0.43 3.22
N VAL A 9 -15.28 0.99 2.42
CA VAL A 9 -14.76 2.36 2.63
C VAL A 9 -15.86 3.40 2.48
N LEU A 10 -16.71 3.30 1.45
CA LEU A 10 -17.82 4.25 1.27
C LEU A 10 -18.85 4.21 2.41
N ASN A 11 -19.06 3.04 3.02
CA ASN A 11 -19.95 2.91 4.17
C ASN A 11 -19.37 3.59 5.41
N GLU A 12 -18.05 3.49 5.64
CA GLU A 12 -17.35 4.22 6.69
C GLU A 12 -17.44 5.73 6.47
N ASP A 13 -17.16 6.20 5.25
CA ASP A 13 -17.23 7.63 4.89
C ASP A 13 -18.64 8.21 5.08
N LYS A 14 -19.70 7.42 4.86
CA LYS A 14 -21.09 7.83 5.10
C LYS A 14 -21.39 8.08 6.58
N ILE A 15 -20.69 7.41 7.48
CA ILE A 15 -20.78 7.62 8.93
C ILE A 15 -19.88 8.80 9.33
N GLU A 16 -18.63 8.82 8.86
CA GLU A 16 -17.65 9.86 9.18
C GLU A 16 -18.05 11.24 8.66
N SER A 17 -18.69 11.34 7.50
CA SER A 17 -19.20 12.61 6.94
C SER A 17 -20.28 13.29 7.79
N GLN A 18 -20.85 12.59 8.77
CA GLN A 18 -21.79 13.18 9.74
C GLN A 18 -21.06 13.91 10.87
N MET A 19 -19.78 13.63 11.07
CA MET A 19 -18.92 14.27 12.06
C MET A 19 -18.21 15.47 11.41
N LYS A 20 -18.60 16.69 11.81
CA LYS A 20 -18.07 17.94 11.22
C LYS A 20 -16.61 18.26 11.61
N ASP A 21 -16.05 17.52 12.56
CA ASP A 21 -14.73 17.80 13.15
C ASP A 21 -13.60 16.91 12.61
N ILE A 22 -13.89 16.01 11.67
CA ILE A 22 -12.87 15.16 11.02
C ILE A 22 -12.71 15.49 9.54
N PRO A 23 -11.47 15.53 9.03
CA PRO A 23 -11.22 15.77 7.61
C PRO A 23 -11.70 14.58 6.77
N PHE A 24 -12.16 14.86 5.54
CA PHE A 24 -12.55 13.83 4.61
C PHE A 24 -11.37 12.93 4.20
N ARG A 25 -11.65 11.63 4.09
CA ARG A 25 -10.72 10.63 3.59
C ARG A 25 -10.48 10.87 2.10
N PHE A 26 -9.21 11.02 1.70
CA PHE A 26 -8.80 11.24 0.30
C PHE A 26 -8.04 10.05 -0.30
N GLY A 27 -7.80 8.99 0.49
CA GLY A 27 -7.09 7.79 0.07
C GLY A 27 -7.15 6.68 1.12
N PHE A 28 -6.82 5.46 0.71
CA PHE A 28 -6.79 4.28 1.58
C PHE A 28 -5.33 3.81 1.75
N GLY A 29 -4.85 3.85 2.99
CA GLY A 29 -3.51 3.37 3.34
C GLY A 29 -3.51 1.87 3.58
N TYR A 30 -2.46 1.18 3.12
CA TYR A 30 -2.19 -0.19 3.52
C TYR A 30 -1.00 -0.21 4.47
N ASP A 31 -1.18 -0.83 5.64
CA ASP A 31 -0.07 -1.17 6.50
C ASP A 31 0.72 -2.33 5.87
N VAL A 32 1.98 -2.05 5.50
CA VAL A 32 2.86 -3.01 4.83
C VAL A 32 4.21 -3.11 5.52
N ASN A 33 4.81 -4.31 5.49
CA ASN A 33 6.17 -4.55 5.98
C ASN A 33 7.08 -4.96 4.81
N ILE A 34 7.49 -3.97 4.01
CA ILE A 34 8.30 -4.16 2.80
C ILE A 34 9.69 -3.56 3.04
N GLY A 35 10.67 -4.43 3.20
CA GLY A 35 12.07 -4.10 3.49
C GLY A 35 13.05 -4.82 2.58
N LEU A 36 14.30 -4.37 2.62
CA LEU A 36 15.39 -4.86 1.78
C LEU A 36 15.74 -6.34 2.00
N THR A 37 15.31 -6.89 3.13
CA THR A 37 15.61 -8.26 3.56
C THR A 37 14.42 -9.22 3.45
N ASN A 38 13.19 -8.72 3.21
CA ASN A 38 11.98 -9.54 3.31
C ASN A 38 11.01 -9.47 2.11
N ALA A 39 11.13 -8.48 1.22
CA ALA A 39 10.12 -8.29 0.16
C ALA A 39 10.66 -8.33 -1.28
N GLY A 40 11.94 -7.97 -1.49
CA GLY A 40 12.52 -7.87 -2.83
C GLY A 40 13.70 -8.81 -3.06
N THR A 41 14.24 -8.75 -4.27
CA THR A 41 15.37 -9.58 -4.72
C THR A 41 16.61 -8.73 -4.94
N TRP A 42 17.73 -9.16 -4.36
CA TRP A 42 19.05 -8.61 -4.68
C TRP A 42 19.64 -9.35 -5.88
N LYS A 43 20.08 -8.58 -6.88
CA LYS A 43 20.89 -9.10 -8.00
C LYS A 43 22.28 -8.49 -7.95
N THR A 44 23.30 -9.35 -7.96
CA THR A 44 24.69 -8.93 -8.14
C THR A 44 25.00 -8.79 -9.63
N LEU A 45 25.60 -7.67 -10.03
CA LEU A 45 26.03 -7.38 -11.39
C LEU A 45 27.44 -7.92 -11.64
N SER A 46 27.84 -7.99 -12.91
CA SER A 46 29.17 -8.47 -13.31
C SER A 46 30.32 -7.64 -12.77
N ASP A 47 30.09 -6.38 -12.41
CA ASP A 47 31.05 -5.46 -11.78
C ASP A 47 31.06 -5.54 -10.24
N GLY A 48 30.33 -6.50 -9.64
CA GLY A 48 30.27 -6.71 -8.20
C GLY A 48 29.27 -5.82 -7.46
N LYS A 49 28.60 -4.87 -8.13
CA LYS A 49 27.55 -4.04 -7.52
C LYS A 49 26.27 -4.85 -7.32
N LYS A 50 25.39 -4.36 -6.43
CA LYS A 50 24.11 -5.01 -6.13
C LYS A 50 22.94 -4.07 -6.41
N VAL A 51 21.89 -4.61 -7.01
CA VAL A 51 20.63 -3.90 -7.28
C VAL A 51 19.51 -4.66 -6.59
N TRP A 52 18.72 -3.95 -5.78
CA TRP A 52 17.51 -4.50 -5.17
C TRP A 52 16.29 -4.15 -6.01
N ARG A 53 15.42 -5.13 -6.25
CA ARG A 53 14.20 -4.95 -7.06
C ARG A 53 13.02 -5.62 -6.37
N LEU A 54 11.89 -4.93 -6.41
CA LEU A 54 10.60 -5.37 -5.90
C LEU A 54 9.53 -5.04 -6.94
N GLU A 55 8.59 -5.95 -7.13
CA GLU A 55 7.37 -5.72 -7.91
C GLU A 55 6.19 -5.63 -6.94
N ILE A 56 5.36 -4.59 -7.11
CA ILE A 56 4.13 -4.39 -6.31
C ILE A 56 2.96 -4.41 -7.27
N VAL A 57 2.03 -5.34 -7.07
CA VAL A 57 0.80 -5.48 -7.85
C VAL A 57 -0.41 -5.23 -6.96
N SER A 58 -1.33 -4.40 -7.46
CA SER A 58 -2.66 -4.17 -6.90
C SER A 58 -3.70 -4.40 -8.00
N THR A 59 -4.67 -5.26 -7.75
CA THR A 59 -5.69 -5.63 -8.74
C THR A 59 -6.95 -4.77 -8.66
N GLY A 60 -7.01 -3.82 -7.72
CA GLY A 60 -8.20 -3.00 -7.46
C GLY A 60 -9.34 -3.80 -6.84
#